data_AF-A0A1W1D2L2-F1
#
_entry.id   AF-A0A1W1D2L2-F1
#
_cell.length_a   1.000
_cell.length_b   1.000
_cell.length_c   1.000
_cell.angle_alpha   90.00
_cell.angle_beta   90.00
_cell.angle_gamma   90.00
#
_symmetry.space_group_name_H-M   'P 1'
#
loop_
_entity.id
_entity.type
_entity.pdbx_description
1 polymer ?
#
loop_
_entity_poly.entity_id
_entity_poly.type
_entity_poly.pdbx_seq_one_letter_code
_entity_poly.pdbx_strand_id
1 'polypeptide(L)'
;MKKYLFLFFILTFSLFANIQEAQILQYIIKNINQNSFQKIWSDDEKIKHSFQELGYDVVKNATNADLLIIKKKLPSSKIKGKIFVLKYNLLNTIPKSFGAFFWKKGRPNIVFITPRVKKEHLRLSKELQEYEEDKVW
;
A
#
# COMPACT_ATOMS: atom_id res chain seq x y z
N MET A 1 -35.21 21.34 6.30
CA MET A 1 -34.99 19.86 6.32
C MET A 1 -34.09 19.35 5.18
N LYS A 2 -34.18 19.87 3.94
CA LYS A 2 -33.37 19.39 2.80
C LYS A 2 -31.84 19.57 2.93
N LYS A 3 -31.34 20.56 3.69
CA LYS A 3 -29.89 20.81 3.88
C LYS A 3 -29.17 19.74 4.72
N TYR A 4 -29.88 19.05 5.61
CA TYR A 4 -29.29 17.99 6.46
C TYR A 4 -29.18 16.64 5.73
N LEU A 5 -30.03 16.42 4.71
CA LEU A 5 -30.02 15.19 3.92
C LEU A 5 -28.77 15.09 3.01
N PHE A 6 -28.29 16.25 2.51
CA PHE A 6 -27.09 16.33 1.66
C PHE A 6 -25.80 16.09 2.47
N LEU A 7 -25.75 16.54 3.72
CA LEU A 7 -24.63 16.30 4.64
C LEU A 7 -24.52 14.82 5.03
N PHE A 8 -25.64 14.12 5.15
CA PHE A 8 -25.66 12.68 5.45
C PHE A 8 -25.11 11.83 4.29
N PHE A 9 -25.32 12.27 3.04
CA PHE A 9 -24.83 11.55 1.85
C PHE A 9 -23.31 11.69 1.63
N ILE A 10 -22.72 12.82 2.04
CA ILE A 10 -21.26 13.04 1.95
C ILE A 10 -20.51 12.19 3.00
N LEU A 11 -21.10 11.97 4.17
CA LEU A 11 -20.49 11.20 5.25
C LEU A 11 -20.33 9.71 4.90
N THR A 12 -21.32 9.09 4.24
CA THR A 12 -21.24 7.66 3.91
C THR A 12 -20.18 7.38 2.83
N PHE A 13 -20.02 8.24 1.83
CA PHE A 13 -18.99 8.07 0.78
C PHE A 13 -17.57 8.02 1.34
N SER A 14 -17.28 8.79 2.39
CA SER A 14 -15.96 8.82 3.01
C SER A 14 -15.57 7.51 3.71
N LEU A 15 -16.55 6.73 4.15
CA LEU A 15 -16.33 5.44 4.83
C LEU A 15 -16.10 4.30 3.84
N PHE A 16 -16.85 4.28 2.72
CA PHE A 16 -16.69 3.25 1.68
C PHE A 16 -15.34 3.35 0.94
N ALA A 17 -14.80 4.55 0.77
CA ALA A 17 -13.53 4.74 0.08
C ALA A 17 -12.35 4.03 0.78
N ASN A 18 -12.35 3.99 2.13
CA ASN A 18 -11.22 3.43 2.89
C ASN A 18 -11.20 1.89 2.82
N ILE A 19 -12.37 1.24 2.89
CA ILE A 19 -12.47 -0.23 2.81
C ILE A 19 -12.03 -0.72 1.42
N GLN A 20 -12.38 0.02 0.36
CA GLN A 20 -11.98 -0.31 -1.00
C GLN A 20 -10.46 -0.22 -1.19
N GLU A 21 -9.80 0.81 -0.67
CA GLU A 21 -8.33 0.95 -0.73
C GLU A 21 -7.63 -0.24 -0.06
N ALA A 22 -8.06 -0.63 1.14
CA ALA A 22 -7.45 -1.75 1.86
C ALA A 22 -7.64 -3.09 1.15
N GLN A 23 -8.81 -3.33 0.54
CA GLN A 23 -9.06 -4.55 -0.25
C GLN A 23 -8.20 -4.60 -1.51
N ILE A 24 -8.03 -3.47 -2.20
CA ILE A 24 -7.12 -3.38 -3.36
C ILE A 24 -5.68 -3.68 -2.90
N LEU A 25 -5.23 -3.06 -1.80
CA LEU A 25 -3.89 -3.32 -1.26
C LEU A 25 -3.72 -4.79 -0.85
N GLN A 26 -4.73 -5.41 -0.24
CA GLN A 26 -4.70 -6.83 0.08
C GLN A 26 -4.55 -7.69 -1.18
N TYR A 27 -5.31 -7.40 -2.23
CA TYR A 27 -5.20 -8.09 -3.51
C TYR A 27 -3.79 -7.95 -4.09
N ILE A 28 -3.24 -6.74 -4.09
CA ILE A 28 -1.87 -6.46 -4.54
C ILE A 28 -0.86 -7.30 -3.75
N ILE A 29 -0.92 -7.24 -2.41
CA ILE A 29 0.02 -7.91 -1.51
C ILE A 29 -0.01 -9.43 -1.69
N LYS A 30 -1.21 -10.03 -1.78
CA LYS A 30 -1.39 -11.46 -2.01
C LYS A 30 -0.76 -11.94 -3.31
N ASN A 31 -0.68 -11.06 -4.30
CA ASN A 31 -0.22 -11.36 -5.66
C ASN A 31 1.26 -10.97 -5.93
N ILE A 32 1.96 -10.34 -4.98
CA ILE A 32 3.40 -10.01 -5.10
C ILE A 32 4.31 -11.17 -4.72
N ASN A 33 3.85 -12.06 -3.85
CA ASN A 33 4.56 -13.26 -3.46
C ASN A 33 3.55 -14.13 -2.69
N GLN A 34 3.12 -15.25 -3.26
CA GLN A 34 2.05 -16.08 -2.69
C GLN A 34 2.36 -16.39 -1.21
N ASN A 35 1.62 -15.75 -0.30
CA ASN A 35 1.62 -15.91 1.15
C ASN A 35 2.86 -15.44 1.95
N SER A 36 3.72 -14.53 1.47
CA SER A 36 4.97 -14.24 2.21
C SER A 36 4.92 -13.12 3.26
N PHE A 37 3.89 -12.27 3.27
CA PHE A 37 3.83 -11.11 4.16
C PHE A 37 2.76 -11.28 5.23
N GLN A 38 3.18 -11.69 6.43
CA GLN A 38 2.25 -11.86 7.56
C GLN A 38 2.29 -10.66 8.50
N LYS A 39 3.49 -10.11 8.75
CA LYS A 39 3.70 -8.95 9.64
C LYS A 39 3.72 -7.66 8.85
N ILE A 40 2.74 -6.79 9.10
CA ILE A 40 2.59 -5.52 8.41
C ILE A 40 2.81 -4.35 9.37
N TRP A 41 3.43 -3.30 8.87
CA TRP A 41 3.46 -2.00 9.54
C TRP A 41 3.08 -0.88 8.56
N SER A 42 2.43 0.17 9.05
CA SER A 42 2.15 1.37 8.27
C SER A 42 2.36 2.64 9.11
N ASP A 43 2.61 3.77 8.46
CA ASP A 43 2.61 5.11 9.07
C ASP A 43 1.22 5.78 9.03
N ASP A 44 0.19 5.07 8.58
CA ASP A 44 -1.20 5.50 8.57
C ASP A 44 -2.08 4.56 9.42
N GLU A 45 -2.73 5.11 10.45
CA GLU A 45 -3.57 4.35 11.38
C GLU A 45 -4.79 3.70 10.71
N LYS A 46 -5.33 4.30 9.65
CA LYS A 46 -6.47 3.71 8.93
C LYS A 46 -6.03 2.46 8.19
N ILE A 47 -4.86 2.50 7.55
CA ILE A 47 -4.26 1.33 6.90
C ILE A 47 -4.02 0.23 7.93
N LYS A 48 -3.43 0.56 9.09
CA LYS A 48 -3.24 -0.42 10.18
C LYS A 48 -4.56 -1.09 10.58
N HIS A 49 -5.60 -0.31 10.84
CA HIS A 49 -6.91 -0.83 11.22
C HIS A 49 -7.48 -1.77 10.17
N SER A 50 -7.49 -1.35 8.89
CA SER A 50 -8.04 -2.18 7.82
C SER A 50 -7.25 -3.47 7.60
N PHE A 51 -5.91 -3.45 7.71
CA PHE A 51 -5.12 -4.68 7.62
C PHE A 51 -5.33 -5.62 8.82
N GLN A 52 -5.56 -5.07 10.01
CA GLN A 52 -5.94 -5.86 11.19
C GLN A 52 -7.30 -6.54 10.99
N GLU A 53 -8.31 -5.83 10.46
CA GLU A 53 -9.62 -6.41 10.12
C GLU A 53 -9.53 -7.52 9.06
N LEU A 54 -8.55 -7.41 8.16
CA LEU A 54 -8.27 -8.42 7.13
C LEU A 54 -7.41 -9.60 7.63
N GLY A 55 -7.07 -9.64 8.92
CA GLY A 55 -6.40 -10.77 9.57
C GLY A 55 -4.86 -10.75 9.53
N TYR A 56 -4.24 -9.62 9.20
CA TYR A 56 -2.77 -9.50 9.24
C TYR A 56 -2.25 -9.20 10.64
N ASP A 57 -1.01 -9.62 10.94
CA ASP A 57 -0.32 -9.26 12.19
C ASP A 57 0.25 -7.84 12.07
N VAL A 58 -0.49 -6.85 12.56
CA VAL A 58 -0.07 -5.44 12.55
C VAL A 58 0.87 -5.17 13.71
N VAL A 59 2.16 -5.13 13.43
CA VAL A 59 3.19 -4.95 14.45
C VAL A 59 3.29 -3.49 14.90
N LYS A 60 3.62 -3.26 16.18
CA LYS A 60 3.81 -1.89 16.71
C LYS A 60 5.10 -1.24 16.20
N ASN A 61 6.16 -2.03 16.05
CA ASN A 61 7.48 -1.56 15.63
C ASN A 61 7.77 -1.94 14.17
N ALA A 62 8.07 -0.95 13.34
CA ALA A 62 8.39 -1.09 11.93
C ALA A 62 9.58 -2.03 11.64
N THR A 63 10.50 -2.18 12.58
CA THR A 63 11.66 -3.09 12.40
C THR A 63 11.28 -4.57 12.40
N ASN A 64 10.09 -4.90 12.92
CA ASN A 64 9.62 -6.27 13.06
C ASN A 64 8.68 -6.69 11.92
N ALA A 65 8.42 -5.80 10.95
CA ALA A 65 7.51 -6.04 9.84
C ALA A 65 8.22 -6.72 8.66
N ASP A 66 7.51 -7.63 8.01
CA ASP A 66 7.92 -8.23 6.73
C ASP A 66 7.67 -7.23 5.59
N LEU A 67 6.55 -6.52 5.68
CA LEU A 67 6.11 -5.50 4.73
C LEU A 67 5.74 -4.19 5.45
N LEU A 68 6.27 -3.10 4.91
CA LEU A 68 5.92 -1.75 5.32
C LEU A 68 5.10 -1.08 4.22
N ILE A 69 3.95 -0.52 4.60
CA ILE A 69 3.07 0.25 3.71
C ILE A 69 3.18 1.73 4.10
N ILE A 70 3.86 2.53 3.28
CA ILE A 70 4.23 3.91 3.63
C ILE A 70 3.41 4.94 2.84
N LYS A 71 2.71 5.83 3.52
CA LYS A 71 1.89 6.90 2.93
C LYS A 71 2.51 8.29 3.03
N LYS A 72 3.32 8.54 4.05
CA LYS A 72 3.90 9.86 4.33
C LYS A 72 5.41 9.79 4.42
N LYS A 73 5.96 9.02 5.35
CA LYS A 73 7.40 9.04 5.66
C LYS A 73 7.86 7.73 6.27
N LEU A 74 9.08 7.31 5.89
CA LEU A 74 9.73 6.17 6.51
C LEU A 74 10.11 6.49 7.98
N PRO A 75 9.76 5.65 8.96
CA PRO A 75 9.96 5.95 10.38
C PRO A 75 11.43 5.86 10.84
N SER A 76 12.28 5.12 10.11
CA SER A 76 13.69 4.91 10.45
C SER A 76 14.48 4.49 9.21
N SER A 77 15.79 4.70 9.21
CA SER A 77 16.69 4.18 8.17
C SER A 77 17.02 2.69 8.37
N LYS A 78 16.84 2.14 9.58
CA LYS A 78 17.20 0.75 9.94
C LYS A 78 16.08 -0.26 9.65
N ILE A 79 15.34 -0.07 8.56
CA ILE A 79 14.24 -0.96 8.18
C ILE A 79 14.78 -2.12 7.35
N LYS A 80 14.47 -3.36 7.78
CA LYS A 80 14.81 -4.59 7.05
C LYS A 80 13.69 -5.04 6.12
N GLY A 81 12.43 -4.87 6.52
CA GLY A 81 11.25 -5.27 5.74
C GLY A 81 11.17 -4.63 4.36
N LYS A 82 10.35 -5.25 3.50
CA LYS A 82 10.06 -4.75 2.15
C LYS A 82 9.19 -3.50 2.24
N ILE A 83 9.33 -2.58 1.29
CA ILE A 83 8.63 -1.29 1.35
C ILE A 83 7.76 -1.12 0.11
N PHE A 84 6.47 -0.91 0.33
CA PHE A 84 5.50 -0.51 -0.68
C PHE A 84 4.93 0.86 -0.30
N VAL A 85 4.77 1.76 -1.26
CA VAL A 85 4.37 3.16 -0.96
C VAL A 85 2.97 3.48 -1.48
N LEU A 86 2.27 4.41 -0.83
CA LEU A 86 0.90 4.82 -1.20
C LEU A 86 0.86 6.16 -1.97
N LYS A 87 2.00 6.59 -2.50
CA LYS A 87 2.13 7.78 -3.38
C LYS A 87 3.28 7.59 -4.35
N TYR A 88 3.08 7.95 -5.62
CA TYR A 88 4.11 7.83 -6.66
C TYR A 88 5.40 8.58 -6.31
N ASN A 89 5.30 9.82 -5.79
CA ASN A 89 6.46 10.63 -5.45
C ASN A 89 7.36 10.02 -4.36
N LEU A 90 6.83 9.09 -3.54
CA LEU A 90 7.62 8.37 -2.54
C LEU A 90 8.57 7.34 -3.17
N LEU A 91 8.38 6.95 -4.43
CA LEU A 91 9.34 6.10 -5.15
C LEU A 91 10.70 6.79 -5.33
N ASN A 92 10.69 8.12 -5.42
CA ASN A 92 11.90 8.95 -5.55
C ASN A 92 12.56 9.20 -4.18
N THR A 93 11.77 9.47 -3.13
CA THR A 93 12.31 9.77 -1.80
C THR A 93 12.63 8.52 -0.98
N ILE A 94 12.08 7.35 -1.35
CA ILE A 94 12.33 6.06 -0.72
C ILE A 94 12.79 5.07 -1.79
N PRO A 95 14.07 5.12 -2.26
CA PRO A 95 14.56 4.26 -3.34
C PRO A 95 14.53 2.75 -3.02
N LYS A 96 14.40 2.38 -1.74
CA LYS A 96 14.23 0.99 -1.29
C LYS A 96 12.81 0.45 -1.55
N SER A 97 11.84 1.30 -1.84
CA SER A 97 10.48 0.87 -2.18
C SER A 97 10.44 0.16 -3.53
N PHE A 98 9.74 -0.97 -3.60
CA PHE A 98 9.68 -1.78 -4.83
C PHE A 98 8.51 -1.43 -5.74
N GLY A 99 7.51 -0.72 -5.24
CA GLY A 99 6.34 -0.32 -6.01
C GLY A 99 5.47 0.68 -5.25
N ALA A 100 4.48 1.22 -5.95
CA ALA A 100 3.54 2.19 -5.40
C ALA A 100 2.11 1.89 -5.82
N PHE A 101 1.16 2.12 -4.92
CA PHE A 101 -0.26 2.29 -5.22
C PHE A 101 -0.64 3.75 -5.00
N PHE A 102 -1.42 4.36 -5.89
CA PHE A 102 -1.81 5.76 -5.76
C PHE A 102 -3.05 6.10 -6.59
N TRP A 103 -3.75 7.15 -6.18
CA TRP A 103 -4.89 7.67 -6.93
C TRP A 103 -4.43 8.76 -7.91
N LYS A 104 -4.81 8.64 -9.19
CA LYS A 104 -4.62 9.68 -10.21
C LYS A 104 -5.95 9.96 -10.88
N LYS A 105 -6.46 11.20 -10.75
CA LYS A 105 -7.76 11.62 -11.29
C LYS A 105 -8.92 10.68 -10.91
N GLY A 106 -8.98 10.29 -9.63
CA GLY A 106 -10.03 9.41 -9.09
C GLY A 106 -9.92 7.94 -9.51
N ARG A 107 -8.83 7.53 -10.17
CA ARG A 107 -8.60 6.13 -10.56
C ARG A 107 -7.46 5.52 -9.75
N PRO A 108 -7.60 4.27 -9.28
CA PRO A 108 -6.49 3.56 -8.67
C PRO A 108 -5.43 3.28 -9.73
N ASN A 109 -4.16 3.50 -9.39
CA ASN A 109 -3.00 3.18 -10.21
C ASN A 109 -2.02 2.40 -9.34
N ILE A 110 -1.28 1.51 -9.98
CA ILE A 110 -0.19 0.77 -9.37
C ILE A 110 0.99 0.72 -10.32
N VAL A 111 2.19 0.69 -9.75
CA VAL A 111 3.44 0.51 -10.48
C VAL A 111 4.39 -0.36 -9.66
N PHE A 112 5.13 -1.22 -10.34
CA PHE A 112 6.23 -1.99 -9.78
C PHE A 112 7.52 -1.64 -10.52
N ILE A 113 8.56 -1.27 -9.78
CA ILE A 113 9.85 -0.93 -10.39
C ILE A 113 10.66 -2.22 -10.51
N THR A 114 10.74 -2.79 -11.71
CA THR A 114 11.26 -4.13 -11.96
C THR A 114 12.65 -4.37 -11.36
N PRO A 115 13.65 -3.46 -11.51
CA PRO A 115 14.94 -3.64 -10.86
C PRO A 115 14.85 -3.78 -9.33
N ARG A 116 13.90 -3.10 -8.69
CA ARG A 116 13.70 -3.11 -7.24
C ARG A 116 12.94 -4.36 -6.79
N VAL A 117 11.92 -4.78 -7.53
CA VAL A 117 11.22 -6.06 -7.32
C VAL A 117 12.22 -7.22 -7.34
N LYS A 118 13.07 -7.27 -8.37
CA LYS A 118 14.12 -8.31 -8.52
C LYS A 118 15.15 -8.26 -7.40
N LYS A 119 15.63 -7.07 -7.03
CA LYS A 119 16.57 -6.86 -5.91
C LYS A 119 16.03 -7.36 -4.58
N GLU A 120 14.72 -7.22 -4.38
CA GLU A 120 14.04 -7.67 -3.16
C GLU A 120 13.60 -9.15 -3.24
N HIS A 121 13.94 -9.86 -4.33
CA HIS A 121 13.58 -11.26 -4.59
C HIS A 121 12.06 -11.52 -4.57
N LEU A 122 11.26 -10.55 -5.03
CA LEU A 122 9.80 -10.65 -5.10
C LEU A 122 9.36 -11.28 -6.43
N ARG A 123 8.19 -11.94 -6.44
CA ARG A 123 7.64 -12.66 -7.59
C ARG A 123 6.21 -12.25 -7.87
N LEU A 124 6.04 -11.30 -8.77
CA LEU A 124 4.73 -10.84 -9.20
C LEU A 124 3.98 -11.95 -9.95
N SER A 125 2.71 -12.13 -9.58
CA SER A 125 1.72 -12.89 -10.37
C SER A 125 1.59 -12.32 -11.80
N LYS A 126 1.02 -13.11 -12.72
CA LYS A 126 0.85 -12.69 -14.12
C LYS A 126 0.00 -11.42 -14.25
N GLU A 127 -0.98 -11.28 -13.37
CA GLU A 127 -1.91 -10.15 -13.29
C GLU A 127 -1.18 -8.85 -12.89
N LEU A 128 -0.10 -8.94 -12.11
CA LEU A 128 0.64 -7.76 -11.67
C LEU A 128 1.78 -7.37 -12.62
N GLN A 129 2.17 -8.25 -13.55
CA GLN A 129 3.27 -8.01 -14.49
C GLN A 129 2.98 -6.88 -15.49
N GLU A 130 1.70 -6.62 -15.82
CA GLU A 130 1.32 -5.51 -16.71
C GLU A 130 1.63 -4.12 -16.12
N TYR A 131 1.88 -4.05 -14.80
CA TYR A 131 2.18 -2.81 -14.08
C TYR A 131 3.67 -2.64 -13.78
N GLU A 132 4.53 -3.46 -14.41
CA GLU A 132 5.97 -3.33 -14.31
C GLU A 132 6.52 -2.16 -15.14
N GLU A 133 7.40 -1.38 -14.52
CA GLU A 133 8.15 -0.29 -15.16
C GLU A 133 9.65 -0.46 -14.89
N ASP A 134 10.48 -0.12 -15.88
CA ASP A 134 11.94 -0.21 -15.77
C ASP A 134 12.54 0.79 -14.77
N LYS A 135 11.88 1.94 -14.60
CA LYS A 135 12.35 3.06 -13.76
C LYS A 135 11.20 3.95 -13.31
N VAL A 136 11.49 4.83 -12.35
CA VAL A 136 10.58 5.91 -11.95
C VAL A 136 10.69 7.04 -12.99
N TRP A 137 9.56 7.58 -13.43
CA TRP A 137 9.44 8.65 -14.43
C TRP A 137 9.13 10.01 -13.82
#